data_AF-A0A8J2TP36-F1
#
_entry.id   AF-A0A8J2TP36-F1
#
_cell.length_a   1.000
_cell.length_b   1.000
_cell.length_c   1.000
_cell.angle_alpha   90.00
_cell.angle_beta   90.00
_cell.angle_gamma   90.00
#
_symmetry.space_group_name_H-M   'P 1'
#
loop_
_entity.id
_entity.type
_entity.pdbx_description
1 polymer ?
#
loop_
_entity_poly.entity_id
_entity_poly.type
_entity_poly.pdbx_seq_one_letter_code
_entity_poly.pdbx_strand_id
1 'polypeptide(L)'
;MVKEWESSGYLKVYHYGEMRSLPLHYPFVQDIEQYDEAQLQRQVPTLIIHGRNDEVIPIQSSRNYAKQRPWVKLVEVDSDHSLTNVSTKIWSLTKEFCHL
;
A
#
# COMPACT_ATOMS: atom_id res chain seq x y z
N MET A 1 -14.36 6.92 -12.76
CA MET A 1 -14.31 6.08 -11.53
C MET A 1 -14.67 6.85 -10.26
N VAL A 2 -13.81 7.69 -9.66
CA VAL A 2 -14.13 8.36 -8.37
C VAL A 2 -15.34 9.29 -8.48
N LYS A 3 -15.41 10.13 -9.53
CA LYS A 3 -16.60 11.00 -9.77
C LYS A 3 -17.89 10.23 -10.01
N GLU A 4 -17.81 9.09 -10.70
CA GLU A 4 -18.99 8.24 -10.92
C GLU A 4 -19.44 7.60 -9.61
N TRP A 5 -18.50 7.15 -8.78
CA TRP A 5 -18.77 6.61 -7.45
C TRP A 5 -19.38 7.66 -6.51
N GLU A 6 -18.90 8.89 -6.56
CA GLU A 6 -19.50 10.03 -5.84
C GLU A 6 -20.96 10.22 -6.25
N SER A 7 -21.23 10.23 -7.57
CA SER A 7 -22.58 10.47 -8.10
C SER A 7 -23.56 9.32 -7.83
N SER A 8 -23.09 8.07 -7.86
CA SER A 8 -23.92 6.87 -7.65
C SER A 8 -24.08 6.50 -6.17
N GLY A 9 -23.25 7.08 -5.30
CA GLY A 9 -23.10 6.69 -3.89
C GLY A 9 -22.40 5.34 -3.66
N TYR A 10 -22.37 4.44 -4.65
CA TYR A 10 -21.80 3.10 -4.52
C TYR A 10 -21.02 2.65 -5.76
N LEU A 11 -19.90 1.98 -5.52
CA LEU A 11 -19.09 1.30 -6.53
C LEU A 11 -19.18 -0.21 -6.32
N LYS A 12 -19.41 -0.99 -7.39
CA LYS A 12 -19.35 -2.45 -7.32
C LYS A 12 -17.89 -2.89 -7.35
N VAL A 13 -17.43 -3.50 -6.26
CA VAL A 13 -16.07 -4.03 -6.11
C VAL A 13 -16.16 -5.55 -5.95
N TYR A 14 -15.28 -6.29 -6.61
CA TYR A 14 -15.22 -7.74 -6.44
C TYR A 14 -14.55 -8.08 -5.10
N HIS A 15 -15.27 -8.79 -4.23
CA HIS A 15 -14.77 -9.17 -2.91
C HIS A 15 -14.29 -10.62 -2.94
N TYR A 16 -12.97 -10.83 -2.98
CA TYR A 16 -12.39 -12.17 -3.14
C TYR A 16 -12.75 -13.15 -2.03
N GLY A 17 -12.91 -12.69 -0.78
CA GLY A 17 -13.35 -13.55 0.33
C GLY A 17 -14.83 -13.97 0.26
N GLU A 18 -15.66 -13.23 -0.49
CA GLU A 18 -17.10 -13.47 -0.64
C GLU A 18 -17.45 -14.02 -2.03
N MET A 19 -16.46 -14.10 -2.91
CA MET A 19 -16.56 -14.55 -4.31
C MET A 19 -17.68 -13.86 -5.12
N ARG A 20 -18.02 -12.61 -4.79
CA ARG A 20 -19.08 -11.83 -5.45
C ARG A 20 -18.81 -10.33 -5.43
N SER A 21 -19.49 -9.59 -6.31
CA SER A 21 -19.41 -8.13 -6.35
C SER A 21 -20.31 -7.47 -5.31
N LEU A 22 -19.69 -6.76 -4.38
CA LEU A 22 -20.34 -6.05 -3.29
C LEU A 22 -20.35 -4.53 -3.53
N PRO A 23 -21.38 -3.81 -3.06
CA PRO A 23 -21.39 -2.35 -3.12
C PRO A 23 -20.46 -1.78 -2.05
N LEU A 24 -19.54 -0.90 -2.44
CA LEU A 24 -18.71 -0.11 -1.54
C LEU A 24 -19.24 1.33 -1.54
N HIS A 25 -19.60 1.85 -0.36
CA HIS A 25 -20.23 3.16 -0.20
C HIS A 25 -19.19 4.29 -0.34
N TYR A 26 -19.55 5.38 -1.02
CA TYR A 26 -18.65 6.51 -1.32
C TYR A 26 -17.98 7.17 -0.11
N PRO A 27 -18.59 7.25 1.09
CA PRO A 27 -17.91 7.69 2.30
C PRO A 27 -16.60 6.96 2.61
N PHE A 28 -16.33 5.79 2.02
CA PHE A 28 -14.99 5.21 2.06
C PHE A 28 -13.91 6.16 1.52
N VAL A 29 -14.18 6.86 0.42
CA VAL A 29 -13.27 7.87 -0.15
C VAL A 29 -13.19 9.10 0.75
N GLN A 30 -14.34 9.57 1.24
CA GLN A 30 -14.42 10.74 2.13
C GLN A 30 -13.73 10.51 3.48
N ASP A 31 -13.69 9.26 3.95
CA ASP A 31 -12.98 8.88 5.16
C ASP A 31 -11.46 9.01 4.95
N ILE A 32 -10.94 8.50 3.83
CA ILE A 32 -9.51 8.60 3.51
C ILE A 32 -9.02 10.05 3.47
N GLU A 33 -9.82 10.98 2.94
CA GLU A 33 -9.48 12.41 2.86
C GLU A 33 -9.29 13.08 4.23
N GLN A 34 -9.79 12.48 5.32
CA GLN A 34 -9.62 13.02 6.68
C GLN A 34 -8.26 12.68 7.27
N TYR A 35 -7.49 11.77 6.67
CA TYR A 35 -6.19 11.34 7.16
C TYR A 35 -5.06 12.04 6.41
N ASP A 36 -4.27 12.84 7.12
CA ASP A 36 -3.07 13.46 6.60
C ASP A 36 -1.82 12.63 6.94
N GLU A 37 -1.11 12.13 5.93
CA GLU A 37 0.13 11.38 6.10
C GLU A 37 1.19 12.17 6.87
N ALA A 38 1.20 13.50 6.77
CA ALA A 38 2.15 14.35 7.50
C ALA A 38 1.95 14.29 9.02
N GLN A 39 0.78 13.85 9.49
CA GLN A 39 0.50 13.65 10.92
C GLN A 39 1.06 12.31 11.44
N LEU A 40 1.51 11.41 10.56
CA LEU A 40 2.15 10.14 10.94
C LEU A 40 3.60 10.36 11.41
N GLN A 41 3.73 10.83 12.66
CA GLN A 41 5.01 11.16 13.28
C GLN A 41 5.57 10.07 14.20
N ARG A 42 4.78 9.03 14.50
CA ARG A 42 5.23 7.95 15.40
C ARG A 42 6.39 7.18 14.76
N GLN A 43 7.48 7.06 15.52
CA GLN A 43 8.69 6.35 15.09
C GLN A 43 8.55 4.85 15.32
N VAL A 44 7.81 4.18 14.43
CA VAL A 44 7.71 2.71 14.43
C VAL A 44 8.72 2.16 13.43
N PRO A 45 9.70 1.33 13.84
CA PRO A 45 10.59 0.67 12.89
C PRO A 45 9.77 0.02 11.77
N THR A 46 10.02 0.42 10.52
CA THR A 46 9.24 -0.01 9.37
C THR A 46 10.15 -0.50 8.25
N LEU A 47 9.86 -1.68 7.71
CA LEU A 47 10.45 -2.19 6.47
C LEU A 47 9.42 -2.07 5.34
N ILE A 48 9.78 -1.38 4.26
CA ILE A 48 9.02 -1.35 3.01
C ILE A 48 9.79 -2.16 1.97
N ILE A 49 9.12 -3.08 1.30
CA ILE A 49 9.65 -3.81 0.14
C ILE A 49 8.77 -3.43 -1.05
N HIS A 50 9.34 -2.87 -2.11
CA HIS A 50 8.58 -2.29 -3.22
C HIS A 50 9.16 -2.71 -4.58
N GLY A 51 8.32 -3.15 -5.50
CA GLY A 51 8.70 -3.56 -6.85
C GLY A 51 9.01 -2.36 -7.75
N ARG A 52 10.20 -2.30 -8.35
CA ARG A 52 10.58 -1.19 -9.24
C ARG A 52 9.68 -1.03 -10.46
N ASN A 53 8.99 -2.10 -10.84
CA ASN A 53 8.08 -2.16 -11.99
C ASN A 53 6.61 -2.23 -11.52
N ASP A 54 6.31 -1.70 -10.33
CA ASP A 54 4.94 -1.57 -9.83
C ASP A 54 4.18 -0.51 -10.67
N GLU A 55 3.24 -0.98 -11.48
CA GLU A 55 2.36 -0.14 -12.31
C GLU A 55 1.07 0.28 -11.60
N VAL A 56 0.81 -0.26 -10.40
CA VAL A 56 -0.40 0.02 -9.60
C VAL A 56 -0.13 1.17 -8.64
N ILE A 57 0.99 1.11 -7.90
CA ILE A 57 1.43 2.14 -6.97
C ILE A 57 2.83 2.60 -7.36
N PRO A 58 3.02 3.89 -7.71
CA PRO A 58 4.35 4.39 -8.06
C PRO A 58 5.35 4.22 -6.90
N ILE A 59 6.55 3.72 -7.21
CA ILE A 59 7.64 3.57 -6.23
C ILE A 59 8.01 4.87 -5.52
N GLN A 60 7.73 6.01 -6.15
CA GLN A 60 7.95 7.33 -5.57
C GLN A 60 7.15 7.53 -4.27
N SER A 61 5.98 6.91 -4.12
CA SER A 61 5.19 6.96 -2.88
C SER A 61 6.00 6.40 -1.70
N SER A 62 6.63 5.23 -1.85
CA SER A 62 7.48 4.65 -0.80
C SER A 62 8.78 5.44 -0.59
N ARG A 63 9.39 5.96 -1.65
CA ARG A 63 10.57 6.83 -1.54
C ARG A 63 10.26 8.10 -0.75
N ASN A 64 9.13 8.76 -1.04
CA ASN A 64 8.67 9.95 -0.31
C ASN A 64 8.42 9.64 1.16
N TYR A 65 7.74 8.52 1.44
CA TYR A 65 7.46 8.09 2.81
C TYR A 65 8.73 7.88 3.62
N ALA A 66 9.71 7.18 3.05
CA ALA A 66 10.98 6.87 3.71
C ALA A 66 11.91 8.09 3.84
N LYS A 67 11.89 9.03 2.88
CA LYS A 67 12.80 10.19 2.83
C LYS A 67 12.80 11.03 4.11
N GLN A 68 11.65 11.18 4.75
CA GLN A 68 11.49 12.02 5.95
C GLN A 68 11.53 11.21 7.26
N ARG A 69 11.72 9.89 7.18
CA ARG A 69 11.52 8.96 8.30
C ARG A 69 12.73 8.03 8.45
N PRO A 70 13.78 8.44 9.19
CA PRO A 70 15.03 7.66 9.31
C PRO A 70 14.85 6.27 9.94
N TRP A 71 13.74 6.01 10.63
CA TRP A 71 13.37 4.69 11.16
C TRP A 71 12.71 3.76 10.12
N VAL A 72 12.60 4.19 8.87
CA VAL A 72 12.02 3.42 7.76
C VAL A 72 13.14 2.92 6.84
N LYS A 73 13.19 1.61 6.60
CA LYS A 73 14.05 0.97 5.61
C LYS A 73 13.24 0.67 4.36
N LEU A 74 13.63 1.24 3.21
CA LEU A 74 13.05 0.90 1.90
C LEU A 74 13.99 -0.04 1.14
N VAL A 75 13.47 -1.17 0.69
CA VAL A 75 14.16 -2.11 -0.19
C VAL A 75 13.42 -2.20 -1.53
N GLU A 76 14.07 -1.71 -2.57
CA GLU A 76 13.56 -1.78 -3.94
C GLU A 76 13.98 -3.10 -4.59
N VAL A 77 13.05 -3.80 -5.23
CA VAL A 77 13.27 -5.13 -5.82
C VAL A 77 12.85 -5.16 -7.29
N ASP A 78 13.45 -6.04 -8.07
CA ASP A 78 13.11 -6.22 -9.48
C ASP A 78 11.83 -7.04 -9.64
N SER A 79 10.69 -6.38 -9.45
CA SER A 79 9.38 -7.02 -9.42
C SER A 79 8.28 -6.02 -9.73
N ASP A 80 7.10 -6.55 -10.01
CA ASP A 80 5.85 -5.81 -10.17
C ASP A 80 5.16 -5.58 -8.81
N HIS A 81 3.91 -5.11 -8.83
CA HIS A 81 3.09 -4.91 -7.63
C HIS A 81 2.90 -6.19 -6.79
N SER A 82 2.88 -7.36 -7.43
CA SER A 82 2.56 -8.63 -6.79
C SER A 82 3.70 -9.18 -5.94
N LEU A 83 4.94 -8.79 -6.24
CA LEU A 83 6.17 -9.27 -5.59
C LEU A 83 6.39 -10.79 -5.65
N THR A 84 5.63 -11.51 -6.47
CA THR A 84 5.55 -12.98 -6.45
C THR A 84 6.88 -13.66 -6.80
N ASN A 85 7.66 -13.08 -7.74
CA ASN A 85 8.96 -13.60 -8.17
C ASN A 85 10.09 -13.40 -7.13
N VAL A 86 9.84 -12.65 -6.04
CA VAL A 86 10.85 -12.34 -5.01
C VAL A 86 10.43 -12.78 -3.60
N SER A 87 9.45 -13.67 -3.50
CA SER A 87 8.89 -14.18 -2.22
C SER A 87 9.96 -14.67 -1.23
N THR A 88 10.96 -15.44 -1.68
CA THR A 88 12.06 -15.91 -0.82
C THR A 88 12.88 -14.75 -0.25
N LYS A 89 13.12 -13.70 -1.06
CA LYS A 89 13.84 -12.50 -0.63
C LYS A 89 13.03 -11.70 0.38
N ILE A 90 11.71 -11.58 0.18
CA ILE A 90 10.79 -10.95 1.14
C ILE A 90 10.93 -11.65 2.49
N TRP A 91 10.84 -12.99 2.52
CA TRP A 91 10.97 -13.75 3.76
C TRP A 91 12.31 -13.51 4.47
N SER A 92 13.41 -13.52 3.73
CA SER A 92 14.74 -13.25 4.28
C SER A 92 14.83 -11.85 4.91
N LEU A 93 14.35 -10.82 4.21
CA LEU A 93 14.36 -9.43 4.67
C LEU A 93 13.49 -9.24 5.91
N THR A 94 12.31 -9.88 5.94
CA THR A 94 11.39 -9.82 7.09
C THR A 94 12.03 -10.45 8.33
N LYS A 95 12.68 -11.62 8.20
CA LYS A 95 13.37 -12.24 9.33
C LYS A 95 14.51 -11.39 9.87
N GLU A 96 15.35 -10.86 8.99
CA GLU A 96 16.43 -9.95 9.37
C GLU A 96 15.90 -8.74 10.13
N PHE A 97 14.84 -8.12 9.62
CA PHE A 97 14.25 -6.92 10.19
C PHE A 97 13.55 -7.16 11.54
N CYS A 98 12.86 -8.28 11.68
CA CYS A 98 12.14 -8.65 12.89
C CYS A 98 13.00 -9.42 13.91
N HIS A 99 14.27 -9.68 13.61
CA HIS A 99 15.18 -10.49 14.43
C HIS A 99 14.62 -11.89 14.75
N LEU A 100 14.09 -12.57 13.73
CA LEU A 100 13.50 -13.92 13.79
C LEU A 100 14.46 -15.01 13.31
#